data_AF-A0A4Y7TV72-F1
#
_entry.id   AF-A0A4Y7TV72-F1
#
_cell.length_a   1.000
_cell.length_b   1.000
_cell.length_c   1.000
_cell.angle_alpha   90.00
_cell.angle_beta   90.00
_cell.angle_gamma   90.00
#
_symmetry.space_group_name_H-M   'P 1'
#
loop_
_entity.id
_entity.type
_entity.pdbx_description
1 polymer ?
#
loop_
_entity_poly.entity_id
_entity_poly.type
_entity_poly.pdbx_seq_one_letter_code
_entity_poly.pdbx_strand_id
1 'polypeptide(L)'
;MPHHLTPHPWTGLKRTYEAQHRLDREADIHGPELYAVWNAKPFFVDAAVKEMRREGKVYDYVFWVGCWYVQTDPHVSKMAGPQGGSTSSSGKRWNTREPPLEKQEKDVILFPINDIPSYWYRHWTEFMGPVDFIFSKGSFFGGSPSGLKWYSDTFYAYHHYFLSLGYFVGKDQNTINALLLLFPHRFAVQWQRDPRTAAQLWPRGKCGTEWYYYLHVLAGAEERDAMEKAWKWSMDGFQEGKLWRKARELHPDTWRRCPVSPGLSFQRVAQETFWIRLAEE
;
A
#
# COMPACT_ATOMS: atom_id res chain seq x y z
N MET A 1 -14.06 31.34 -17.92
CA MET A 1 -14.80 31.25 -16.64
C MET A 1 -13.77 31.01 -15.54
N PRO A 2 -13.85 31.68 -14.38
CA PRO A 2 -12.91 31.42 -13.29
C PRO A 2 -13.08 29.98 -12.81
N HIS A 3 -12.03 29.19 -12.92
CA HIS A 3 -12.03 27.79 -12.52
C HIS A 3 -12.03 27.73 -10.99
N HIS A 4 -13.19 27.49 -10.38
CA HIS A 4 -13.27 27.11 -8.97
C HIS A 4 -12.64 25.72 -8.81
N LEU A 5 -11.34 25.69 -8.51
CA LEU A 5 -10.72 24.50 -7.94
C LEU A 5 -11.50 24.16 -6.67
N THR A 6 -11.97 22.91 -6.56
CA THR A 6 -12.52 22.42 -5.31
C THR A 6 -11.50 22.71 -4.21
N PRO A 7 -11.89 23.42 -3.12
CA PRO A 7 -10.93 23.75 -2.08
C PRO A 7 -10.28 22.47 -1.58
N HIS A 8 -8.96 22.53 -1.43
CA HIS A 8 -8.16 21.44 -0.89
C HIS A 8 -8.83 20.98 0.43
N PRO A 9 -9.01 19.66 0.71
CA PRO A 9 -9.70 19.13 1.90
C PRO A 9 -9.14 19.53 3.28
N TRP A 10 -8.28 20.54 3.34
CA TRP A 10 -7.37 20.90 4.43
C TRP A 10 -7.26 22.39 4.63
N THR A 11 -7.88 23.16 3.74
CA THR A 11 -8.05 24.57 3.96
C THR A 11 -8.73 24.74 5.33
N GLY A 12 -7.98 25.27 6.30
CA GLY A 12 -8.44 25.42 7.68
C GLY A 12 -7.98 24.34 8.67
N LEU A 13 -7.27 23.28 8.26
CA LEU A 13 -6.82 22.20 9.17
C LEU A 13 -5.48 22.45 9.88
N LYS A 14 -4.78 23.56 9.61
CA LYS A 14 -3.48 23.85 10.25
C LYS A 14 -3.54 23.76 11.78
N ARG A 15 -4.45 24.52 12.39
CA ARG A 15 -4.64 24.52 13.86
C ARG A 15 -5.07 23.16 14.38
N THR A 16 -5.85 22.44 13.59
CA THR A 16 -6.28 21.08 13.91
C THR A 16 -5.09 20.13 13.97
N TYR A 17 -4.18 20.15 12.99
CA TYR A 17 -3.00 19.30 13.02
C TYR A 17 -1.98 19.70 14.09
N GLU A 18 -1.85 21.00 14.39
CA GLU A 18 -1.10 21.47 15.56
C GLU A 18 -1.68 20.90 16.88
N ALA A 19 -3.00 20.79 16.99
CA ALA A 19 -3.65 20.18 18.13
C ALA A 19 -3.48 18.65 18.18
N GLN A 20 -3.61 17.99 17.02
CA GLN A 20 -3.44 16.55 16.85
C GLN A 20 -2.01 16.08 17.18
N HIS A 21 -1.00 16.92 16.95
CA HIS A 21 0.38 16.60 17.29
C HIS A 21 0.58 16.27 18.77
N ARG A 22 -0.23 16.88 19.66
CA ARG A 22 -0.23 16.56 21.10
C ARG A 22 -0.76 15.17 21.43
N LEU A 23 -1.45 14.52 20.48
CA LEU A 23 -1.97 13.17 20.60
C LEU A 23 -1.05 12.14 19.94
N ASP A 24 0.00 12.56 19.21
CA ASP A 24 0.91 11.66 18.54
C ASP A 24 1.91 11.08 19.53
N ARG A 25 1.90 9.75 19.67
CA ARG A 25 2.86 8.99 20.47
C ARG A 25 4.29 9.08 19.91
N GLU A 26 4.44 9.53 18.67
CA GLU A 26 5.70 9.70 17.95
C GLU A 26 5.94 11.18 17.59
N ALA A 27 5.40 12.12 18.38
CA ALA A 27 5.56 13.56 18.16
C ALA A 27 7.02 14.02 18.05
N ASP A 28 7.99 13.32 18.65
CA ASP A 28 9.40 13.69 18.57
C ASP A 28 10.02 13.55 17.17
N ILE A 29 9.39 12.76 16.30
CA ILE A 29 9.87 12.49 14.93
C ILE A 29 8.86 12.88 13.85
N HIS A 30 7.69 13.34 14.24
CA HIS A 30 6.64 13.80 13.33
C HIS A 30 6.33 15.28 13.56
N GLY A 31 5.63 15.90 12.61
CA GLY A 31 5.16 17.28 12.77
C GLY A 31 3.79 17.47 12.14
N PRO A 32 3.04 18.52 12.54
CA PRO A 32 1.76 18.88 11.93
C PRO A 32 1.80 18.96 10.40
N GLU A 33 2.90 19.48 9.85
CA GLU A 33 3.12 19.61 8.41
C GLU A 33 3.24 18.24 7.74
N LEU A 34 3.86 17.26 8.42
CA LEU A 34 3.97 15.90 7.91
C LEU A 34 2.60 15.22 7.84
N TYR A 35 1.72 15.44 8.81
CA TYR A 35 0.34 14.95 8.77
C TYR A 35 -0.43 15.53 7.58
N ALA A 36 -0.19 16.81 7.28
CA ALA A 36 -0.77 17.49 6.12
C ALA A 36 -0.24 16.93 4.79
N VAL A 37 0.97 16.38 4.73
CA VAL A 37 1.48 15.70 3.53
C VAL A 37 0.94 14.27 3.45
N TRP A 38 0.91 13.56 4.57
CA TRP A 38 0.49 12.15 4.60
C TRP A 38 -0.97 11.95 4.22
N ASN A 39 -1.87 12.73 4.80
CA ASN A 39 -3.28 12.62 4.49
C ASN A 39 -3.62 13.14 3.07
N ALA A 40 -2.63 13.53 2.24
CA ALA A 40 -2.81 14.27 0.98
C ALA A 40 -2.77 13.46 -0.26
N LYS A 41 -2.17 12.30 -0.10
CA LYS A 41 -1.95 11.37 -1.17
C LYS A 41 -3.28 11.06 -1.89
N PRO A 42 -4.41 10.78 -1.20
CA PRO A 42 -5.67 10.50 -1.90
C PRO A 42 -6.16 11.68 -2.74
N PHE A 43 -6.12 12.91 -2.20
CA PHE A 43 -6.46 14.12 -2.95
C PHE A 43 -5.56 14.31 -4.16
N PHE A 44 -4.24 14.23 -4.01
CA PHE A 44 -3.30 14.49 -5.10
C PHE A 44 -3.48 13.52 -6.25
N VAL A 45 -3.69 12.24 -5.95
CA VAL A 45 -3.93 11.24 -7.00
C VAL A 45 -5.25 11.49 -7.73
N ASP A 46 -6.35 11.72 -7.00
CA ASP A 46 -7.66 11.97 -7.60
C ASP A 46 -7.67 13.28 -8.41
N ALA A 47 -7.02 14.34 -7.91
CA ALA A 47 -6.84 15.61 -8.62
C ALA A 47 -6.02 15.42 -9.90
N ALA A 48 -4.92 14.67 -9.85
CA ALA A 48 -4.10 14.38 -11.02
C ALA A 48 -4.89 13.58 -12.08
N VAL A 49 -5.65 12.57 -11.68
CA VAL A 49 -6.53 11.79 -12.57
C VAL A 49 -7.55 12.70 -13.27
N LYS A 50 -8.20 13.60 -12.52
CA LYS A 50 -9.16 14.56 -13.06
C LYS A 50 -8.52 15.52 -14.05
N GLU A 51 -7.33 16.02 -13.74
CA GLU A 51 -6.62 16.96 -14.60
C GLU A 51 -6.15 16.30 -15.90
N MET A 52 -5.55 15.12 -15.81
CA MET A 52 -5.13 14.37 -17.00
C MET A 52 -6.31 14.06 -17.93
N ARG A 53 -7.48 13.73 -17.37
CA ARG A 53 -8.70 13.54 -18.16
C ARG A 53 -9.12 14.82 -18.91
N ARG A 54 -8.95 16.01 -18.31
CA ARG A 54 -9.23 17.29 -18.98
C ARG A 54 -8.26 17.54 -20.14
N GLU A 55 -7.03 17.08 -20.03
CA GLU A 55 -6.04 17.09 -21.11
C GLU A 55 -6.29 15.99 -22.17
N GLY A 56 -7.38 15.22 -22.06
CA GLY A 56 -7.69 14.12 -22.99
C GLY A 56 -6.88 12.85 -22.75
N LYS A 57 -6.14 12.76 -21.65
CA LYS A 57 -5.37 11.56 -21.26
C LYS A 57 -6.19 10.71 -20.30
N VAL A 58 -6.45 9.46 -20.68
CA VAL A 58 -7.18 8.50 -19.85
C VAL A 58 -6.25 7.35 -19.49
N TYR A 59 -6.17 7.05 -18.20
CA TYR A 59 -5.36 5.97 -17.66
C TYR A 59 -6.28 4.87 -17.12
N ASP A 60 -5.93 3.62 -17.38
CA ASP A 60 -6.63 2.47 -16.80
C ASP A 60 -6.38 2.38 -15.28
N TYR A 61 -5.15 2.69 -14.86
CA TYR A 61 -4.71 2.66 -13.48
C TYR A 61 -3.75 3.81 -13.18
N VAL A 62 -3.83 4.34 -11.97
CA VAL A 62 -2.89 5.35 -11.45
C VAL A 62 -2.43 4.95 -10.06
N PHE A 63 -1.16 5.20 -9.76
CA PHE A 63 -0.53 4.83 -8.49
C PHE A 63 0.11 6.04 -7.83
N TRP A 64 -0.13 6.20 -6.53
CA TRP A 64 0.73 6.97 -5.66
C TRP A 64 1.97 6.15 -5.34
N VAL A 65 3.14 6.79 -5.48
CA VAL A 65 4.41 6.24 -5.00
C VAL A 65 5.06 7.35 -4.19
N GLY A 66 5.32 7.13 -2.90
CA GLY A 66 5.87 8.16 -1.99
C GLY A 66 7.39 8.32 -2.08
N CYS A 67 7.89 9.50 -2.45
CA CYS A 67 9.27 9.78 -2.91
C CYS A 67 10.48 9.24 -2.10
N TRP A 68 10.30 8.79 -0.86
CA TRP A 68 11.37 8.18 -0.05
C TRP A 68 12.08 7.02 -0.77
N TYR A 69 11.37 6.27 -1.63
CA TYR A 69 11.97 5.16 -2.39
C TYR A 69 13.06 5.60 -3.36
N VAL A 70 13.02 6.83 -3.88
CA VAL A 70 14.00 7.34 -4.85
C VAL A 70 15.36 7.56 -4.18
N GLN A 71 15.36 7.88 -2.89
CA GLN A 71 16.56 8.30 -2.17
C GLN A 71 17.38 7.11 -1.66
N THR A 72 16.73 6.01 -1.31
CA THR A 72 17.41 4.89 -0.63
C THR A 72 17.93 3.80 -1.55
N ASP A 73 17.42 3.73 -2.79
CA ASP A 73 17.83 2.70 -3.75
C ASP A 73 17.96 3.29 -5.17
N PRO A 74 19.21 3.52 -5.65
CA PRO A 74 19.48 4.06 -6.99
C PRO A 74 18.95 3.19 -8.14
N HIS A 75 18.59 1.93 -7.87
CA HIS A 75 17.97 1.05 -8.86
C HIS A 75 16.45 1.25 -8.91
N VAL A 76 15.83 1.55 -7.77
CA VAL A 76 14.39 1.90 -7.69
C VAL A 76 14.12 3.26 -8.34
N SER A 77 15.03 4.23 -8.18
CA SER A 77 14.89 5.56 -8.81
C SER A 77 14.84 5.51 -10.34
N LYS A 78 15.57 4.57 -10.97
CA LYS A 78 15.53 4.36 -12.43
C LYS A 78 14.20 3.79 -12.93
N MET A 79 13.51 3.00 -12.11
CA MET A 79 12.21 2.41 -12.47
C MET A 79 11.04 3.37 -12.28
N ALA A 80 11.10 4.25 -11.28
CA ALA A 80 10.04 5.21 -11.00
C ALA A 80 10.12 6.50 -11.84
N GLY A 81 11.17 6.65 -12.65
CA GLY A 81 11.34 7.80 -13.53
C GLY A 81 10.50 7.70 -14.82
N PRO A 82 10.28 8.81 -15.53
CA PRO A 82 9.48 8.86 -16.77
C PRO A 82 9.98 7.96 -17.91
N GLN A 83 11.25 7.51 -17.84
CA GLN A 83 11.90 6.65 -18.84
C GLN A 83 11.96 5.17 -18.41
N GLY A 84 11.61 4.85 -17.18
CA GLY A 84 11.63 3.49 -16.66
C GLY A 84 10.40 2.73 -17.15
N GLY A 85 10.60 1.83 -18.12
CA GLY A 85 9.78 0.64 -18.39
C GLY A 85 8.27 0.84 -18.38
N SER A 86 7.68 0.86 -19.57
CA SER A 86 6.24 0.77 -19.81
C SER A 86 5.54 -0.21 -18.85
N THR A 87 4.90 0.30 -17.80
CA THR A 87 3.99 -0.45 -16.91
C THR A 87 2.72 -0.92 -17.62
N SER A 88 2.61 -0.69 -18.94
CA SER A 88 1.46 -1.02 -19.79
C SER A 88 1.10 -2.52 -19.81
N SER A 89 2.00 -3.41 -19.37
CA SER A 89 1.73 -4.84 -19.30
C SER A 89 1.47 -5.39 -17.89
N SER A 90 1.78 -4.66 -16.82
CA SER A 90 1.62 -5.16 -15.44
C SER A 90 0.22 -4.89 -14.86
N GLY A 91 -0.47 -3.83 -15.28
CA GLY A 91 -1.87 -3.61 -14.94
C GLY A 91 -2.80 -4.75 -15.40
N LYS A 92 -2.48 -5.40 -16.53
CA LYS A 92 -3.21 -6.56 -17.06
C LYS A 92 -2.87 -7.89 -16.37
N ARG A 93 -1.86 -7.92 -15.51
CA ARG A 93 -1.30 -9.17 -14.93
C ARG A 93 -1.24 -9.14 -13.42
N TRP A 94 -2.15 -8.41 -12.77
CA TRP A 94 -2.64 -8.84 -11.46
C TRP A 94 -3.48 -10.10 -11.66
N ASN A 95 -2.81 -11.21 -11.98
CA ASN A 95 -3.40 -12.54 -11.91
C ASN A 95 -3.60 -12.84 -10.42
N THR A 96 -4.69 -12.33 -9.84
CA THR A 96 -5.31 -13.03 -8.73
C THR A 96 -5.49 -14.46 -9.22
N ARG A 97 -4.89 -15.44 -8.53
CA ARG A 97 -5.19 -16.87 -8.79
C ARG A 97 -6.65 -17.20 -8.46
N GLU A 98 -7.32 -16.27 -7.78
CA GLU A 98 -8.75 -16.32 -7.51
C GLU A 98 -9.51 -15.89 -8.76
N PRO A 99 -10.66 -16.54 -9.06
CA PRO A 99 -11.52 -16.10 -10.13
C PRO A 99 -11.80 -14.60 -9.96
N PRO A 100 -11.81 -13.82 -11.06
CA PRO A 100 -12.27 -12.44 -11.05
C PRO A 100 -13.51 -12.37 -10.17
N LEU A 101 -13.51 -11.51 -9.15
CA LEU A 101 -14.77 -11.08 -8.56
C LEU A 101 -15.47 -10.32 -9.70
N GLU A 102 -16.27 -11.04 -10.48
CA GLU A 102 -16.66 -10.78 -11.89
C GLU A 102 -17.35 -9.42 -12.11
N LYS A 103 -17.63 -8.68 -11.02
CA LYS A 103 -18.20 -7.33 -11.02
C LYS A 103 -17.46 -6.29 -10.16
N GLN A 104 -16.49 -6.68 -9.33
CA GLN A 104 -15.84 -5.77 -8.37
C GLN A 104 -14.49 -5.21 -8.83
N GLU A 105 -13.83 -5.82 -9.82
CA GLU A 105 -12.45 -5.45 -10.20
C GLU A 105 -12.23 -3.98 -10.54
N LYS A 106 -13.25 -3.29 -11.07
CA LYS A 106 -13.09 -1.90 -11.53
C LYS A 106 -12.96 -0.89 -10.41
N ASP A 107 -13.33 -1.20 -9.17
CA ASP A 107 -13.30 -0.23 -8.06
C ASP A 107 -12.41 -0.67 -6.89
N VAL A 108 -11.48 -1.60 -7.14
CA VAL A 108 -10.54 -2.07 -6.12
C VAL A 108 -9.33 -1.14 -6.06
N ILE A 109 -8.87 -0.87 -4.84
CA ILE A 109 -7.59 -0.22 -4.57
C ILE A 109 -6.55 -1.27 -4.21
N LEU A 110 -5.44 -1.23 -4.91
CA LEU A 110 -4.23 -1.96 -4.53
C LEU A 110 -3.51 -1.24 -3.38
N PHE A 111 -3.24 -1.97 -2.30
CA PHE A 111 -2.46 -1.52 -1.15
C PHE A 111 -1.45 -2.59 -0.70
N PRO A 112 -0.18 -2.28 -0.40
CA PRO A 112 0.72 -3.26 0.17
C PRO A 112 0.49 -3.35 1.68
N ILE A 113 0.64 -4.57 2.22
CA ILE A 113 0.65 -4.83 3.65
C ILE A 113 1.97 -5.49 4.07
N ASN A 114 2.49 -5.06 5.22
CA ASN A 114 3.63 -5.67 5.89
C ASN A 114 3.23 -6.98 6.58
N ASP A 115 2.06 -6.94 7.22
CA ASP A 115 1.57 -7.98 8.08
C ASP A 115 0.04 -8.01 8.01
N ILE A 116 -0.55 -9.02 8.65
CA ILE A 116 -1.99 -9.07 8.87
C ILE A 116 -2.36 -8.24 10.10
N PRO A 117 -3.60 -7.72 10.16
CA PRO A 117 -4.10 -7.13 11.39
C PRO A 117 -4.01 -8.14 12.54
N SER A 118 -3.68 -7.67 13.74
CA SER A 118 -3.74 -8.51 14.94
C SER A 118 -5.13 -9.15 15.08
N TYR A 119 -5.18 -10.40 15.52
CA TYR A 119 -6.42 -11.15 15.75
C TYR A 119 -7.46 -10.36 16.58
N TRP A 120 -7.02 -9.50 17.51
CA TRP A 120 -7.89 -8.67 18.33
C TRP A 120 -8.76 -7.69 17.53
N TYR A 121 -8.35 -7.31 16.31
CA TYR A 121 -9.14 -6.46 15.43
C TYR A 121 -10.41 -7.14 14.87
N ARG A 122 -10.61 -8.45 15.10
CA ARG A 122 -11.90 -9.11 14.81
C ARG A 122 -13.09 -8.51 15.58
N HIS A 123 -12.82 -7.84 16.69
CA HIS A 123 -13.81 -7.16 17.53
C HIS A 123 -13.81 -5.64 17.34
N TRP A 124 -12.94 -5.14 16.45
CA TRP A 124 -12.89 -3.73 16.17
C TRP A 124 -14.17 -3.29 15.45
N THR A 125 -14.66 -2.11 15.81
CA THR A 125 -15.81 -1.47 15.17
C THR A 125 -15.44 -0.04 14.83
N GLU A 126 -16.18 0.55 13.89
CA GLU A 126 -16.00 1.95 13.48
C GLU A 126 -15.95 2.93 14.66
N PHE A 127 -16.74 2.71 15.72
CA PHE A 127 -16.79 3.57 16.90
C PHE A 127 -15.55 3.49 17.79
N MET A 128 -14.67 2.52 17.59
CA MET A 128 -13.40 2.43 18.32
C MET A 128 -12.34 3.38 17.74
N GLY A 129 -12.65 4.08 16.65
CA GLY A 129 -11.77 5.06 16.04
C GLY A 129 -10.74 4.45 15.09
N PRO A 130 -9.78 5.25 14.62
CA PRO A 130 -8.81 4.83 13.61
C PRO A 130 -7.85 3.77 14.16
N VAL A 131 -7.28 2.96 13.27
CA VAL A 131 -6.50 1.77 13.66
C VAL A 131 -5.01 2.09 13.71
N ASP A 132 -4.52 2.41 14.91
CA ASP A 132 -3.12 2.73 15.19
C ASP A 132 -2.24 1.46 15.37
N PHE A 133 -2.17 0.65 14.29
CA PHE A 133 -1.31 -0.54 14.18
C PHE A 133 -0.69 -0.62 12.79
N ILE A 134 0.62 -0.79 12.70
CA ILE A 134 1.33 -0.70 11.41
C ILE A 134 1.24 -2.03 10.66
N PHE A 135 0.19 -2.21 9.86
CA PHE A 135 0.07 -3.36 8.95
C PHE A 135 -0.04 -2.96 7.47
N SER A 136 -0.66 -1.82 7.14
CA SER A 136 -0.63 -1.27 5.78
C SER A 136 0.59 -0.39 5.52
N LYS A 137 0.96 -0.21 4.25
CA LYS A 137 1.97 0.77 3.82
C LYS A 137 1.31 2.00 3.19
N GLY A 138 1.33 3.12 3.90
CA GLY A 138 0.83 4.40 3.37
C GLY A 138 1.73 5.03 2.29
N SER A 139 2.86 4.41 1.94
CA SER A 139 3.78 4.93 0.92
C SER A 139 3.41 4.56 -0.51
N PHE A 140 2.45 3.64 -0.71
CA PHE A 140 2.02 3.21 -2.03
C PHE A 140 0.56 2.82 -2.03
N PHE A 141 -0.16 3.23 -3.06
CA PHE A 141 -1.47 2.67 -3.42
C PHE A 141 -1.80 3.00 -4.86
N GLY A 142 -2.79 2.31 -5.43
CA GLY A 142 -3.34 2.72 -6.70
C GLY A 142 -4.55 1.92 -7.10
N GLY A 143 -5.17 2.32 -8.19
CA GLY A 143 -6.39 1.70 -8.68
C GLY A 143 -6.86 2.36 -9.96
N SER A 144 -8.04 1.97 -10.40
CA SER A 144 -8.69 2.65 -11.52
C SER A 144 -9.08 4.09 -11.14
N PRO A 145 -9.37 4.97 -12.13
CA PRO A 145 -9.92 6.28 -11.85
C PRO A 145 -11.18 6.28 -10.96
N SER A 146 -12.09 5.31 -11.13
CA SER A 146 -13.31 5.22 -10.30
C SER A 146 -13.01 4.74 -8.90
N GLY A 147 -12.14 3.74 -8.75
CA GLY A 147 -11.66 3.27 -7.45
C GLY A 147 -10.95 4.38 -6.67
N LEU A 148 -10.05 5.13 -7.31
CA LEU A 148 -9.31 6.22 -6.69
C LEU A 148 -10.20 7.36 -6.23
N LYS A 149 -11.23 7.70 -7.02
CA LYS A 149 -12.25 8.67 -6.61
C LYS A 149 -12.97 8.18 -5.35
N TRP A 150 -13.48 6.95 -5.36
CA TRP A 150 -14.14 6.36 -4.20
C TRP A 150 -13.23 6.38 -2.96
N TYR A 151 -11.97 6.00 -3.14
CA TYR A 151 -10.99 5.95 -2.06
C TYR A 151 -10.71 7.33 -1.48
N SER A 152 -10.52 8.35 -2.32
CA SER A 152 -10.35 9.74 -1.88
C SER A 152 -11.57 10.22 -1.09
N ASP A 153 -12.78 10.04 -1.62
CA ASP A 153 -14.02 10.46 -0.95
C ASP A 153 -14.19 9.74 0.40
N THR A 154 -13.98 8.42 0.44
CA THR A 154 -14.13 7.59 1.64
C THR A 154 -13.06 7.92 2.68
N PHE A 155 -11.81 8.12 2.25
CA PHE A 155 -10.72 8.52 3.14
C PHE A 155 -11.04 9.82 3.86
N TYR A 156 -11.47 10.87 3.14
CA TYR A 156 -11.77 12.14 3.80
C TYR A 156 -13.06 12.10 4.62
N ALA A 157 -14.05 11.27 4.26
CA ALA A 157 -15.22 11.06 5.10
C ALA A 157 -14.82 10.48 6.47
N TYR A 158 -14.00 9.43 6.48
CA TYR A 158 -13.54 8.77 7.71
C TYR A 158 -12.50 9.59 8.48
N HIS A 159 -11.59 10.27 7.78
CA HIS A 159 -10.66 11.20 8.41
C HIS A 159 -11.40 12.29 9.19
N HIS A 160 -12.39 12.95 8.57
CA HIS A 160 -13.18 13.98 9.25
C HIS A 160 -14.09 13.41 10.34
N TYR A 161 -14.67 12.23 10.13
CA TYR A 161 -15.47 11.56 11.15
C TYR A 161 -14.64 11.25 12.41
N PHE A 162 -13.50 10.57 12.27
CA PHE A 162 -12.63 10.26 13.40
C PHE A 162 -12.07 11.52 14.06
N LEU A 163 -11.71 12.52 13.25
CA LEU A 163 -11.28 13.82 13.76
C LEU A 163 -12.39 14.49 14.60
N SER A 164 -13.65 14.44 14.16
CA SER A 164 -14.79 15.03 14.88
C SER A 164 -15.07 14.37 16.23
N LEU A 165 -14.67 13.09 16.38
CA LEU A 165 -14.73 12.35 17.64
C LEU A 165 -13.50 12.59 18.53
N GLY A 166 -12.55 13.43 18.10
CA GLY A 166 -11.34 13.75 18.86
C GLY A 166 -10.23 12.70 18.76
N TYR A 167 -10.33 11.72 17.85
CA TYR A 167 -9.28 10.73 17.65
C TYR A 167 -8.05 11.31 16.94
N PHE A 168 -6.90 10.65 17.14
CA PHE A 168 -5.68 10.96 16.41
C PHE A 168 -5.73 10.43 14.97
N VAL A 169 -5.68 11.34 13.99
CA VAL A 169 -5.72 11.06 12.54
C VAL A 169 -4.50 11.63 11.78
N GLY A 170 -3.47 12.08 12.51
CA GLY A 170 -2.29 12.68 11.90
C GLY A 170 -1.52 11.73 10.96
N LYS A 171 -1.53 10.43 11.27
CA LYS A 171 -0.97 9.37 10.42
C LYS A 171 -2.04 8.86 9.47
N ASP A 172 -1.83 9.01 8.17
CA ASP A 172 -2.75 8.50 7.15
C ASP A 172 -2.97 6.99 7.26
N GLN A 173 -1.93 6.25 7.66
CA GLN A 173 -2.00 4.82 7.94
C GLN A 173 -3.12 4.46 8.93
N ASN A 174 -3.40 5.28 9.94
CA ASN A 174 -4.43 4.98 10.93
C ASN A 174 -5.82 4.93 10.27
N THR A 175 -6.08 5.87 9.37
CA THR A 175 -7.32 5.91 8.58
C THR A 175 -7.33 4.80 7.52
N ILE A 176 -6.23 4.57 6.80
CA ILE A 176 -6.10 3.50 5.79
C ILE A 176 -6.42 2.13 6.40
N ASN A 177 -5.84 1.83 7.56
CA ASN A 177 -6.05 0.58 8.27
C ASN A 177 -7.52 0.39 8.67
N ALA A 178 -8.19 1.45 9.13
CA ALA A 178 -9.62 1.40 9.43
C ALA A 178 -10.43 1.11 8.16
N LEU A 179 -10.11 1.76 7.03
CA LEU A 179 -10.79 1.50 5.76
C LEU A 179 -10.59 0.07 5.26
N LEU A 180 -9.39 -0.50 5.42
CA LEU A 180 -9.12 -1.90 5.10
C LEU A 180 -10.06 -2.83 5.88
N LEU A 181 -10.27 -2.58 7.18
CA LEU A 181 -11.20 -3.38 8.00
C LEU A 181 -12.68 -3.14 7.66
N LEU A 182 -13.08 -1.90 7.36
CA LEU A 182 -14.47 -1.52 7.07
C LEU A 182 -14.93 -1.95 5.68
N PHE A 183 -14.05 -1.86 4.68
CA PHE A 183 -14.36 -2.10 3.27
C PHE A 183 -13.44 -3.16 2.66
N PRO A 184 -13.33 -4.36 3.25
CA PRO A 184 -12.28 -5.30 2.89
C PRO A 184 -12.41 -5.84 1.44
N HIS A 185 -13.60 -5.76 0.85
CA HIS A 185 -13.86 -6.12 -0.55
C HIS A 185 -13.41 -5.04 -1.57
N ARG A 186 -13.10 -3.82 -1.09
CA ARG A 186 -12.63 -2.70 -1.93
C ARG A 186 -11.12 -2.63 -2.05
N PHE A 187 -10.40 -3.56 -1.41
CA PHE A 187 -8.95 -3.59 -1.39
C PHE A 187 -8.39 -4.89 -1.90
N ALA A 188 -7.45 -4.79 -2.84
CA ALA A 188 -6.51 -5.83 -3.17
C ALA A 188 -5.23 -5.54 -2.42
N VAL A 189 -4.65 -6.56 -1.78
CA VAL A 189 -3.42 -6.43 -1.03
C VAL A 189 -2.30 -7.27 -1.57
N GLN A 190 -1.12 -6.65 -1.56
CA GLN A 190 0.15 -7.32 -1.79
C GLN A 190 0.75 -7.62 -0.42
N TRP A 191 0.81 -8.91 -0.05
CA TRP A 191 1.38 -9.34 1.22
C TRP A 191 2.75 -9.99 1.01
N GLN A 192 3.82 -9.26 1.36
CA GLN A 192 5.19 -9.74 1.11
C GLN A 192 5.46 -11.09 1.79
N ARG A 193 4.90 -11.30 2.99
CA ARG A 193 5.09 -12.51 3.78
C ARG A 193 3.89 -13.43 3.75
N ASP A 194 3.19 -13.48 2.63
CA ASP A 194 2.10 -14.43 2.43
C ASP A 194 2.56 -15.87 2.80
N PRO A 195 1.98 -16.49 3.83
CA PRO A 195 2.37 -17.81 4.31
C PRO A 195 1.99 -18.93 3.34
N ARG A 196 1.29 -18.62 2.26
CA ARG A 196 0.99 -19.57 1.17
C ARG A 196 2.07 -19.57 0.09
N THR A 197 3.04 -18.65 0.19
CA THR A 197 4.16 -18.54 -0.75
C THR A 197 5.46 -18.94 -0.08
N ALA A 198 6.50 -19.20 -0.89
CA ALA A 198 7.84 -19.41 -0.37
C ALA A 198 8.41 -18.15 0.33
N ALA A 199 7.81 -16.96 0.13
CA ALA A 199 8.31 -15.70 0.67
C ALA A 199 8.36 -15.68 2.20
N GLN A 200 7.50 -16.44 2.89
CA GLN A 200 7.54 -16.56 4.35
C GLN A 200 8.85 -17.18 4.88
N LEU A 201 9.49 -18.04 4.08
CA LEU A 201 10.73 -18.72 4.43
C LEU A 201 11.96 -17.87 4.09
N TRP A 202 11.74 -16.73 3.43
CA TRP A 202 12.82 -15.88 2.99
C TRP A 202 13.24 -14.98 4.12
N PRO A 203 14.55 -14.89 4.38
CA PRO A 203 15.04 -13.95 5.36
C PRO A 203 14.70 -12.52 4.96
N ARG A 204 14.57 -11.65 5.96
CA ARG A 204 14.38 -10.20 5.76
C ARG A 204 15.46 -9.65 4.84
N GLY A 205 15.06 -8.90 3.81
CA GLY A 205 15.97 -8.28 2.87
C GLY A 205 16.29 -9.09 1.61
N LYS A 206 15.98 -10.40 1.55
CA LYS A 206 16.35 -11.24 0.39
C LYS A 206 15.67 -10.81 -0.91
N CYS A 207 14.42 -10.33 -0.82
CA CYS A 207 13.71 -9.67 -1.91
C CYS A 207 13.60 -8.17 -1.68
N GLY A 208 14.71 -7.57 -1.28
CA GLY A 208 14.75 -6.19 -0.88
C GLY A 208 14.02 -5.95 0.44
N THR A 209 13.93 -4.67 0.78
CA THR A 209 13.19 -4.24 1.96
C THR A 209 11.70 -4.44 1.74
N GLU A 210 10.98 -4.70 2.82
CA GLU A 210 9.52 -4.73 2.78
C GLU A 210 8.95 -3.43 2.17
N TRP A 211 9.64 -2.31 2.34
CA TRP A 211 9.24 -1.00 1.84
C TRP A 211 9.15 -0.87 0.32
N TYR A 212 9.74 -1.78 -0.46
CA TYR A 212 9.78 -1.68 -1.93
C TYR A 212 9.34 -2.95 -2.67
N TYR A 213 8.98 -4.01 -1.95
CA TYR A 213 8.67 -5.29 -2.58
C TYR A 213 7.46 -5.24 -3.53
N TYR A 214 6.47 -4.36 -3.28
CA TYR A 214 5.36 -4.16 -4.21
C TYR A 214 5.80 -3.65 -5.59
N LEU A 215 6.92 -2.90 -5.68
CA LEU A 215 7.48 -2.48 -6.97
C LEU A 215 8.03 -3.67 -7.74
N HIS A 216 8.62 -4.66 -7.06
CA HIS A 216 9.05 -5.91 -7.70
C HIS A 216 7.85 -6.70 -8.17
N VAL A 217 6.78 -6.80 -7.38
CA VAL A 217 5.55 -7.48 -7.80
C VAL A 217 4.94 -6.84 -9.06
N LEU A 218 4.99 -5.51 -9.16
CA LEU A 218 4.45 -4.73 -10.28
C LEU A 218 5.37 -4.62 -11.50
N ALA A 219 6.65 -4.95 -11.32
CA ALA A 219 7.67 -4.83 -12.36
C ALA A 219 7.55 -5.92 -13.44
N GLY A 220 8.02 -5.60 -14.64
CA GLY A 220 8.19 -6.58 -15.71
C GLY A 220 9.26 -7.62 -15.36
N ALA A 221 9.42 -8.64 -16.22
CA ALA A 221 10.41 -9.68 -15.97
C ALA A 221 11.85 -9.12 -15.92
N GLU A 222 12.19 -8.23 -16.86
CA GLU A 222 13.52 -7.64 -16.93
C GLU A 222 13.81 -6.71 -15.74
N GLU A 223 12.85 -5.87 -15.34
CA GLU A 223 12.99 -5.00 -14.18
C GLU A 223 13.11 -5.81 -12.88
N ARG A 224 12.34 -6.88 -12.72
CA ARG A 224 12.47 -7.79 -11.57
C ARG A 224 13.84 -8.45 -11.52
N ASP A 225 14.36 -8.89 -12.66
CA ASP A 225 15.70 -9.47 -12.76
C ASP A 225 16.78 -8.47 -12.33
N ALA A 226 16.64 -7.20 -12.73
CA ALA A 226 17.52 -6.13 -12.31
C ALA A 226 17.43 -5.84 -10.79
N MET A 227 16.22 -5.77 -10.24
CA MET A 227 15.99 -5.61 -8.79
C MET A 227 16.60 -6.74 -7.98
N GLU A 228 16.34 -7.99 -8.38
CA GLU A 228 16.88 -9.17 -7.70
C GLU A 228 18.41 -9.20 -7.72
N LYS A 229 19.02 -8.79 -8.85
CA LYS A 229 20.48 -8.69 -8.95
C LYS A 229 21.04 -7.61 -8.01
N ALA A 230 20.39 -6.45 -7.93
CA ALA A 230 20.79 -5.38 -7.03
C ALA A 230 20.67 -5.80 -5.54
N TRP A 231 19.57 -6.44 -5.17
CA TRP A 231 19.35 -6.92 -3.80
C TRP A 231 20.32 -8.02 -3.39
N LYS A 232 20.63 -8.97 -4.29
CA LYS A 232 21.67 -9.98 -4.04
C LYS A 232 23.01 -9.33 -3.71
N TRP A 233 23.42 -8.34 -4.51
CA TRP A 233 24.67 -7.61 -4.28
C TRP A 233 24.71 -6.90 -2.92
N SER A 234 23.57 -6.37 -2.45
CA SER A 234 23.47 -5.74 -1.12
C SER A 234 23.56 -6.72 0.05
N MET A 235 23.36 -8.02 -0.18
CA MET A 235 23.38 -9.05 0.88
C MET A 235 24.73 -9.73 1.08
N ASP A 236 25.62 -9.68 0.09
CA ASP A 236 26.86 -10.49 0.02
C ASP A 236 27.91 -10.14 1.11
N GLY A 237 27.69 -9.13 1.96
CA GLY A 237 28.67 -8.68 2.94
C GLY A 237 28.46 -9.08 4.41
N PHE A 238 27.23 -9.37 4.85
CA PHE A 238 26.95 -9.46 6.31
C PHE A 238 25.90 -10.50 6.73
N GLN A 239 25.15 -11.09 5.78
CA GLN A 239 23.94 -11.87 6.09
C GLN A 239 24.01 -13.36 5.73
N GLU A 240 25.13 -13.92 5.22
CA GLU A 240 25.22 -15.38 4.97
C GLU A 240 25.47 -16.22 6.25
N GLY A 241 24.60 -16.08 7.25
CA GLY A 241 24.59 -16.93 8.44
C GLY A 241 24.28 -18.39 8.13
N LYS A 242 24.51 -19.30 9.10
CA LYS A 242 24.25 -20.75 8.94
C LYS A 242 22.80 -21.07 8.49
N LEU A 243 21.83 -20.27 8.94
CA LEU A 243 20.42 -20.39 8.53
C LEU A 243 20.22 -20.16 7.02
N TRP A 244 20.98 -19.25 6.41
CA TRP A 244 20.88 -18.92 4.98
C TRP A 244 21.40 -20.03 4.09
N ARG A 245 22.51 -20.66 4.49
CA ARG A 245 23.05 -21.84 3.78
C ARG A 245 22.08 -23.02 3.84
N LYS A 246 21.54 -23.31 5.03
CA LYS A 246 20.59 -24.42 5.21
C LYS A 246 19.29 -24.22 4.41
N ALA A 247 18.74 -23.02 4.38
CA ALA A 247 17.52 -22.74 3.61
C ALA A 247 17.77 -22.80 2.08
N ARG A 248 18.94 -22.36 1.63
CA ARG A 248 19.41 -22.50 0.24
C ARG A 248 19.59 -23.98 -0.17
N GLU A 249 20.11 -24.82 0.72
CA GLU A 249 20.26 -26.27 0.49
C GLU A 249 18.90 -26.98 0.40
N LEU A 250 17.94 -26.63 1.26
CA LEU A 250 16.63 -27.26 1.31
C LEU A 250 15.74 -26.89 0.13
N HIS A 251 15.89 -25.69 -0.43
CA HIS A 251 15.02 -25.20 -1.50
C HIS A 251 15.79 -24.45 -2.61
N PRO A 252 16.69 -25.14 -3.33
CA PRO A 252 17.63 -24.51 -4.25
C PRO A 252 16.94 -23.73 -5.39
N ASP A 253 15.82 -24.24 -5.91
CA ASP A 253 15.09 -23.60 -7.01
C ASP A 253 14.31 -22.37 -6.54
N THR A 254 13.63 -22.49 -5.38
CA THR A 254 13.01 -21.32 -4.76
C THR A 254 14.06 -20.30 -4.37
N TRP A 255 15.33 -20.66 -4.18
CA TRP A 255 16.33 -19.68 -3.76
C TRP A 255 16.77 -18.72 -4.88
N ARG A 256 16.54 -19.07 -6.15
CA ARG A 256 17.09 -18.35 -7.31
C ARG A 256 16.36 -17.04 -7.62
N ARG A 257 15.05 -16.99 -7.40
CA ARG A 257 14.15 -15.90 -7.85
C ARG A 257 13.24 -15.45 -6.73
N CYS A 258 13.01 -14.14 -6.64
CA CYS A 258 12.07 -13.63 -5.66
C CYS A 258 10.68 -14.14 -5.97
N PRO A 259 10.00 -14.81 -5.02
CA PRO A 259 8.61 -15.18 -5.21
C PRO A 259 7.83 -13.90 -5.48
N VAL A 260 6.78 -14.01 -6.27
CA VAL A 260 5.85 -12.93 -6.53
C VAL A 260 4.61 -13.29 -5.75
N SER A 261 4.37 -12.60 -4.64
CA SER A 261 3.14 -12.80 -3.87
C SER A 261 1.95 -12.48 -4.77
N PRO A 262 0.91 -13.34 -4.85
CA PRO A 262 -0.30 -12.98 -5.56
C PRO A 262 -0.95 -11.76 -4.92
N GLY A 263 -1.71 -11.01 -5.71
CA GLY A 263 -2.70 -10.09 -5.14
C GLY A 263 -3.83 -10.87 -4.51
N LEU A 264 -4.33 -10.37 -3.39
CA LEU A 264 -5.39 -11.00 -2.61
C LEU A 264 -6.45 -9.97 -2.31
N SER A 265 -7.73 -10.35 -2.28
CA SER A 265 -8.70 -9.47 -1.62
C SER A 265 -8.34 -9.34 -0.14
N PHE A 266 -8.45 -8.14 0.43
CA PHE A 266 -8.25 -7.96 1.87
C PHE A 266 -9.33 -8.69 2.66
N GLN A 267 -10.52 -8.87 2.08
CA GLN A 267 -11.58 -9.73 2.63
C GLN A 267 -11.10 -11.16 2.86
N ARG A 268 -10.39 -11.75 1.90
CA ARG A 268 -9.81 -13.08 2.09
C ARG A 268 -8.79 -13.11 3.21
N VAL A 269 -7.90 -12.12 3.25
CA VAL A 269 -6.89 -11.98 4.31
C VAL A 269 -7.57 -11.87 5.68
N ALA A 270 -8.62 -11.05 5.80
CA ALA A 270 -9.38 -10.87 7.04
C ALA A 270 -10.09 -12.17 7.47
N GLN A 271 -10.71 -12.90 6.54
CA GLN A 271 -11.36 -14.18 6.82
C GLN A 271 -10.37 -15.23 7.36
N GLU A 272 -9.21 -15.36 6.70
CA GLU A 272 -8.15 -16.27 7.11
C GLU A 272 -7.56 -15.89 8.47
N THR A 273 -7.45 -14.57 8.74
CA THR A 273 -6.86 -14.04 9.98
C THR A 273 -7.81 -14.15 11.17
N PHE A 274 -9.09 -13.84 10.99
CA PHE A 274 -10.07 -13.75 12.08
C PHE A 274 -10.90 -15.02 12.28
N TRP A 275 -10.72 -16.03 11.42
CA TRP A 275 -11.56 -17.24 11.36
C TRP A 275 -13.07 -16.94 11.28
N ILE A 276 -13.43 -15.80 10.70
CA ILE A 276 -14.82 -15.46 10.47
C ILE A 276 -15.27 -16.29 9.27
N ARG A 277 -16.05 -17.35 9.53
CA ARG A 277 -16.90 -17.92 8.49
C ARG A 277 -17.89 -16.83 8.13
N LEU A 278 -17.80 -16.30 6.91
CA LEU A 278 -18.91 -15.50 6.41
C LEU A 278 -20.14 -16.40 6.46
N ALA A 279 -21.20 -15.93 7.11
CA ALA A 279 -22.51 -16.46 6.79
C ALA A 279 -22.68 -16.22 5.29
N GLU A 280 -22.90 -17.30 4.54
CA GLU A 280 -23.28 -17.18 3.13
C GLU A 280 -24.58 -16.37 3.11
N GLU A 281 -24.50 -15.12 2.65
CA GLU A 281 -25.66 -14.30 2.30
C GLU A 281 -26.21 -14.72 0.93
#